data_AF-A0A0D2EY16-F1
#
_entry.id   AF-A0A0D2EY16-F1
#
_cell.length_a   1.000
_cell.length_b   1.000
_cell.length_c   1.000
_cell.angle_alpha   90.00
_cell.angle_beta   90.00
_cell.angle_gamma   90.00
#
_symmetry.space_group_name_H-M   'P 1'
#
loop_
_entity.id
_entity.type
_entity.pdbx_description
1 polymer ?
#
loop_
_entity_poly.entity_id
_entity_poly.type
_entity_poly.pdbx_seq_one_letter_code
_entity_poly.pdbx_strand_id
1 'polypeptide(L)'
;METPTVPINFVPAKAGETFKVGTITIRIMEDGSRTDRIGSAEFTVPPHTSGPPPHWHEMHDETFLVTQGTLRFHALNGQTVDAKLGDYVTVPPRSPHTFSNPYDQEAKFFNTYTPAFYINYFRLLATMNEQGKPMNPEANRKAMAYFATIGVADDEMQMDKKQFYGDADPSKE
;
A
#
# COMPACT_ATOMS: atom_id res chain seq x y z
N MET A 1 -4.37 41.31 9.72
CA MET A 1 -3.83 39.97 10.06
C MET A 1 -2.52 39.83 9.31
N GLU A 2 -1.45 39.43 9.99
CA GLU A 2 -0.16 39.18 9.34
C GLU A 2 -0.23 37.91 8.49
N THR A 3 0.48 37.91 7.36
CA THR A 3 0.58 36.75 6.48
C THR A 3 1.36 35.64 7.18
N PRO A 4 0.85 34.39 7.23
CA PRO A 4 1.60 33.25 7.77
C PRO A 4 2.91 33.00 7.02
N THR A 5 3.96 32.55 7.73
CA THR A 5 5.32 32.34 7.19
C THR A 5 5.72 30.85 7.09
N VAL A 6 4.75 29.94 7.06
CA VAL A 6 4.99 28.50 6.95
C VAL A 6 5.58 28.17 5.57
N PRO A 7 6.76 27.52 5.49
CA PRO A 7 7.42 27.24 4.20
C PRO A 7 6.77 26.08 3.45
N ILE A 8 6.93 26.06 2.13
CA ILE A 8 6.65 24.87 1.32
C ILE A 8 7.73 23.80 1.56
N ASN A 9 7.35 22.54 1.36
CA ASN A 9 8.30 21.43 1.33
C ASN A 9 8.52 20.95 -0.11
N PHE A 10 9.77 20.72 -0.49
CA PHE A 10 10.14 20.20 -1.80
C PHE A 10 10.95 18.90 -1.63
N VAL A 11 10.46 17.81 -2.21
CA VAL A 11 11.12 16.50 -2.18
C VAL A 11 11.55 16.12 -3.59
N PRO A 12 12.83 16.28 -3.96
CA PRO A 12 13.34 15.84 -5.26
C PRO A 12 13.02 14.37 -5.53
N ALA A 13 12.76 14.00 -6.79
CA ALA A 13 12.34 12.65 -7.19
C ALA A 13 13.26 11.51 -6.72
N LYS A 14 14.53 11.81 -6.43
CA LYS A 14 15.55 10.85 -5.95
C LYS A 14 15.92 11.03 -4.47
N ALA A 15 15.17 11.85 -3.75
CA ALA A 15 15.33 12.13 -2.33
C ALA A 15 14.08 11.69 -1.56
N GLY A 16 14.14 11.76 -0.23
CA GLY A 16 13.09 11.26 0.66
C GLY A 16 13.45 9.91 1.26
N GLU A 17 12.83 9.60 2.39
CA GLU A 17 13.00 8.31 3.06
C GLU A 17 12.54 7.19 2.12
N THR A 18 13.42 6.23 1.86
CA THR A 18 13.14 5.11 0.96
C THR A 18 13.56 3.80 1.62
N PHE A 19 12.69 2.80 1.57
CA PHE A 19 12.95 1.48 2.12
C PHE A 19 12.16 0.40 1.36
N LYS A 20 12.42 -0.87 1.67
CA LYS A 20 11.72 -2.01 1.06
C LYS A 20 10.82 -2.73 2.06
N VAL A 21 9.63 -3.11 1.60
CA VAL A 21 8.75 -4.07 2.26
C VAL A 21 8.57 -5.25 1.29
N GLY A 22 9.17 -6.40 1.63
CA GLY A 22 9.32 -7.49 0.66
C GLY A 22 10.10 -7.02 -0.58
N THR A 23 9.52 -7.22 -1.77
CA THR A 23 10.09 -6.79 -3.06
C THR A 23 9.70 -5.35 -3.43
N ILE A 24 8.70 -4.77 -2.77
CA ILE A 24 8.16 -3.45 -3.07
C ILE A 24 9.08 -2.38 -2.48
N THR A 25 9.42 -1.38 -3.29
CA THR A 25 10.14 -0.19 -2.82
C THR A 25 9.15 0.92 -2.51
N ILE A 26 9.27 1.50 -1.33
CA ILE A 26 8.42 2.59 -0.83
C ILE A 26 9.28 3.81 -0.64
N ARG A 27 8.85 4.95 -1.21
CA ARG A 27 9.46 6.26 -1.04
C ARG A 27 8.47 7.22 -0.41
N ILE A 28 8.73 7.65 0.83
CA ILE A 28 7.88 8.61 1.53
C ILE A 28 8.11 10.02 0.94
N MET A 29 7.02 10.68 0.55
CA MET A 29 7.03 12.06 0.03
C MET A 29 6.47 13.06 1.05
N GLU A 30 5.49 12.65 1.85
CA GLU A 30 4.97 13.43 2.98
C GLU A 30 4.60 12.45 4.11
N ASP A 31 5.03 12.73 5.33
CA ASP A 31 4.80 11.86 6.49
C ASP A 31 3.78 12.42 7.50
N GLY A 32 3.15 13.54 7.17
CA GLY A 32 2.15 14.20 8.00
C GLY A 32 2.71 15.21 8.98
N SER A 33 4.02 15.19 9.28
CA SER A 33 4.61 16.09 10.29
C SER A 33 4.47 17.58 9.95
N ARG A 34 4.22 17.92 8.68
CA ARG A 34 3.98 19.29 8.21
C ARG A 34 2.50 19.64 8.05
N THR A 35 1.64 18.64 7.84
CA THR A 35 0.24 18.85 7.46
C THR A 35 -0.75 18.47 8.54
N ASP A 36 -0.33 17.63 9.50
CA ASP A 36 -1.17 16.94 10.50
C ASP A 36 -2.35 16.17 9.89
N ARG A 37 -2.32 15.90 8.57
CA ARG A 37 -3.48 15.43 7.82
C ARG A 37 -3.11 14.47 6.71
N ILE A 38 -2.30 14.91 5.76
CA ILE A 38 -1.99 14.15 4.54
C ILE A 38 -0.64 13.46 4.71
N GLY A 39 -0.60 12.15 4.54
CA GLY A 39 0.60 11.39 4.25
C GLY A 39 0.62 10.99 2.79
N SER A 40 1.80 10.88 2.17
CA SER A 40 1.91 10.37 0.81
C SER A 40 3.20 9.62 0.56
N ALA A 41 3.12 8.60 -0.29
CA ALA A 41 4.23 7.75 -0.66
C ALA A 41 4.12 7.29 -2.11
N GLU A 42 5.28 7.06 -2.75
CA GLU A 42 5.38 6.41 -4.04
C GLU A 42 5.75 4.95 -3.81
N PHE A 43 5.05 4.06 -4.50
CA PHE A 43 5.30 2.63 -4.48
C PHE A 43 5.83 2.21 -5.84
N THR A 44 6.88 1.39 -5.83
CA THR A 44 7.42 0.71 -7.00
C THR A 44 7.24 -0.78 -6.80
N VAL A 45 6.41 -1.39 -7.65
CA VAL A 45 5.96 -2.77 -7.55
C VAL A 45 6.55 -3.56 -8.72
N PRO A 46 7.52 -4.46 -8.47
CA PRO A 46 8.11 -5.29 -9.52
C PRO A 46 7.06 -6.17 -10.24
N PRO A 47 7.38 -6.68 -11.45
CA PRO A 47 6.59 -7.71 -12.11
C PRO A 47 6.27 -8.90 -11.20
N HIS A 48 5.14 -9.56 -11.45
CA HIS A 48 4.71 -10.78 -10.75
C HIS A 48 4.73 -10.68 -9.22
N THR A 49 4.39 -9.52 -8.67
CA THR A 49 4.35 -9.29 -7.23
C THR A 49 2.90 -9.36 -6.73
N SER A 50 2.60 -10.33 -5.85
CA SER A 50 1.41 -10.28 -5.01
C SER A 50 1.59 -9.18 -3.96
N GLY A 51 0.62 -8.28 -3.82
CA GLY A 51 0.70 -7.20 -2.84
C GLY A 51 0.38 -7.67 -1.42
N PRO A 52 -0.04 -6.77 -0.53
CA PRO A 52 -0.35 -7.14 0.85
C PRO A 52 -1.54 -8.13 0.92
N PRO A 53 -1.68 -8.89 2.01
CA PRO A 53 -2.91 -9.66 2.25
C PRO A 53 -4.15 -8.76 2.17
N PRO A 54 -5.32 -9.27 1.76
CA PRO A 54 -6.54 -8.47 1.74
C PRO A 54 -6.85 -7.86 3.11
N HIS A 55 -7.26 -6.60 3.13
CA HIS A 55 -7.49 -5.87 4.35
C HIS A 55 -8.41 -4.65 4.14
N TRP A 56 -8.81 -4.01 5.23
CA TRP A 56 -9.46 -2.70 5.24
C TRP A 56 -8.97 -1.86 6.42
N HIS A 57 -9.27 -0.56 6.39
CA HIS A 57 -8.86 0.40 7.40
C HIS A 57 -10.07 1.04 8.09
N GLU A 58 -10.05 1.14 9.41
CA GLU A 58 -11.14 1.80 10.15
C GLU A 58 -11.01 3.33 10.11
N MET A 59 -9.79 3.87 10.09
CA MET A 59 -9.55 5.28 10.41
C MET A 59 -9.10 6.14 9.24
N HIS A 60 -8.55 5.56 8.16
CA HIS A 60 -8.02 6.34 7.05
C HIS A 60 -8.59 5.95 5.70
N ASP A 61 -8.71 6.96 4.84
CA ASP A 61 -8.85 6.77 3.40
C ASP A 61 -7.49 6.56 2.76
N GLU A 62 -7.50 5.81 1.66
CA GLU A 62 -6.38 5.69 0.75
C GLU A 62 -6.79 6.12 -0.66
N THR A 63 -5.86 6.74 -1.37
CA THR A 63 -6.03 7.01 -2.80
C THR A 63 -4.81 6.53 -3.55
N PHE A 64 -5.00 6.14 -4.81
CA PHE A 64 -3.95 5.60 -5.65
C PHE A 64 -4.04 6.24 -7.01
N LEU A 65 -2.95 6.85 -7.47
CA LEU A 65 -2.79 7.32 -8.85
C LEU A 65 -1.67 6.50 -9.49
N VAL A 66 -1.98 5.73 -10.52
CA VAL A 66 -0.96 4.95 -11.23
C VAL A 66 -0.10 5.91 -12.07
N THR A 67 1.21 5.89 -11.83
CA THR A 67 2.19 6.78 -12.46
C THR A 67 3.13 6.04 -13.43
N GLN A 68 3.08 4.70 -13.45
CA GLN A 68 3.79 3.85 -14.41
C GLN A 68 3.13 2.46 -14.48
N GLY A 69 3.11 1.85 -15.66
CA GLY A 69 2.65 0.47 -15.83
C GLY A 69 1.15 0.26 -15.61
N THR A 70 0.79 -0.94 -15.15
CA THR A 70 -0.58 -1.33 -14.79
C THR A 70 -0.56 -2.02 -13.44
N LEU A 71 -1.50 -1.69 -12.56
CA LEU A 71 -1.68 -2.34 -11.26
C LEU A 71 -3.10 -2.93 -11.19
N ARG A 72 -3.23 -4.18 -10.73
CA ARG A 72 -4.53 -4.79 -10.49
C ARG A 72 -4.95 -4.56 -9.05
N PHE A 73 -6.06 -3.88 -8.85
CA PHE A 73 -6.75 -3.77 -7.59
C PHE A 73 -7.76 -4.90 -7.44
N HIS A 74 -7.88 -5.42 -6.23
CA HIS A 74 -8.83 -6.46 -5.84
C HIS A 74 -9.74 -5.89 -4.76
N ALA A 75 -11.05 -5.98 -4.96
CA ALA A 75 -12.08 -5.52 -4.04
C ALA A 75 -13.02 -6.67 -3.67
N LEU A 76 -14.03 -6.40 -2.84
CA LEU A 76 -15.03 -7.39 -2.44
C LEU A 76 -15.70 -8.08 -3.63
N ASN A 77 -16.26 -9.26 -3.37
CA ASN A 77 -17.02 -10.06 -4.33
C ASN A 77 -16.20 -10.44 -5.58
N GLY A 78 -14.90 -10.66 -5.42
CA GLY A 78 -13.98 -11.01 -6.50
C GLY A 78 -13.80 -9.93 -7.56
N GLN A 79 -14.20 -8.69 -7.27
CA GLN A 79 -14.09 -7.59 -8.22
C GLN A 79 -12.62 -7.20 -8.42
N THR A 80 -12.22 -7.00 -9.67
CA THR A 80 -10.88 -6.55 -10.02
C THR A 80 -10.91 -5.36 -10.96
N VAL A 81 -9.96 -4.44 -10.78
CA VAL A 81 -9.76 -3.30 -11.67
C VAL A 81 -8.28 -3.22 -12.07
N ASP A 82 -8.03 -3.22 -13.37
CA ASP A 82 -6.69 -3.04 -13.94
C ASP A 82 -6.46 -1.57 -14.22
N ALA A 83 -5.89 -0.86 -13.24
CA ALA A 83 -5.61 0.57 -13.33
C ALA A 83 -4.29 0.82 -14.06
N LYS A 84 -4.34 1.63 -15.13
CA LYS A 84 -3.21 1.99 -15.99
C LYS A 84 -2.70 3.39 -15.68
N LEU A 85 -1.59 3.79 -16.30
CA LEU A 85 -1.07 5.16 -16.22
C LEU A 85 -2.17 6.23 -16.30
N GLY A 86 -2.30 7.02 -15.22
CA GLY A 86 -3.27 8.11 -15.09
C GLY A 86 -4.60 7.71 -14.44
N ASP A 87 -4.89 6.42 -14.29
CA ASP A 87 -6.08 5.95 -13.59
C ASP A 87 -5.95 6.18 -12.08
N TYR A 88 -7.09 6.48 -11.45
CA TYR A 88 -7.19 6.83 -10.04
C TYR A 88 -8.17 5.91 -9.31
N VAL A 89 -7.75 5.37 -8.18
CA VAL A 89 -8.58 4.52 -7.32
C VAL A 89 -8.70 5.17 -5.94
N THR A 90 -9.90 5.17 -5.39
CA THR A 90 -10.16 5.62 -4.01
C THR A 90 -10.62 4.42 -3.20
N VAL A 91 -9.99 4.24 -2.04
CA VAL A 91 -10.36 3.24 -1.05
C VAL A 91 -10.82 4.01 0.19
N PRO A 92 -12.13 4.18 0.40
CA PRO A 92 -12.62 4.82 1.61
C PRO A 92 -12.40 3.90 2.84
N PRO A 93 -12.51 4.45 4.06
CA PRO A 93 -12.51 3.64 5.26
C PRO A 93 -13.52 2.49 5.16
N ARG A 94 -13.12 1.33 5.68
CA ARG A 94 -13.90 0.09 5.70
C ARG A 94 -14.19 -0.52 4.33
N SER A 95 -13.47 -0.12 3.28
CA SER A 95 -13.47 -0.79 1.98
C SER A 95 -12.40 -1.88 1.93
N PRO A 96 -12.78 -3.18 1.91
CA PRO A 96 -11.82 -4.27 1.73
C PRO A 96 -11.15 -4.20 0.37
N HIS A 97 -9.82 -4.27 0.38
CA HIS A 97 -9.04 -4.15 -0.83
C HIS A 97 -7.66 -4.81 -0.67
N THR A 98 -7.02 -5.02 -1.81
CA THR A 98 -5.57 -5.18 -1.95
C THR A 98 -5.19 -4.84 -3.40
N PHE A 99 -3.91 -4.93 -3.73
CA PHE A 99 -3.42 -4.82 -5.10
C PHE A 99 -2.40 -5.91 -5.41
N SER A 100 -2.13 -6.11 -6.70
CA SER A 100 -1.08 -6.99 -7.21
C SER A 100 -0.53 -6.41 -8.50
N ASN A 101 0.70 -6.77 -8.84
CA ASN A 101 1.24 -6.61 -10.18
C ASN A 101 1.40 -7.99 -10.83
N PRO A 102 0.36 -8.56 -11.46
CA PRO A 102 0.44 -9.86 -12.11
C PRO A 102 1.14 -9.80 -13.49
N TYR A 103 1.58 -8.62 -13.94
CA TYR A 103 2.11 -8.38 -15.28
C TYR A 103 3.64 -8.49 -15.35
N ASP A 104 4.16 -8.49 -16.57
CA ASP A 104 5.60 -8.59 -16.89
C ASP A 104 6.35 -7.25 -16.76
N GLN A 105 5.68 -6.17 -16.35
CA GLN A 105 6.26 -4.82 -16.28
C GLN A 105 6.13 -4.24 -14.88
N GLU A 106 7.12 -3.45 -14.47
CA GLU A 106 7.07 -2.70 -13.22
C GLU A 106 5.93 -1.67 -13.23
N ALA A 107 5.17 -1.64 -12.14
CA ALA A 107 4.16 -0.63 -11.90
C ALA A 107 4.62 0.36 -10.83
N LYS A 108 4.24 1.63 -10.97
CA LYS A 108 4.42 2.66 -9.94
C LYS A 108 3.12 3.37 -9.68
N PHE A 109 2.89 3.74 -8.42
CA PHE A 109 1.74 4.57 -8.06
C PHE A 109 2.09 5.56 -6.94
N PHE A 110 1.43 6.71 -7.00
CA PHE A 110 1.35 7.68 -5.91
C PHE A 110 0.17 7.29 -5.01
N ASN A 111 0.39 7.21 -3.70
CA ASN A 111 -0.65 6.92 -2.72
C ASN A 111 -0.71 8.00 -1.64
N THR A 112 -1.93 8.36 -1.21
CA THR A 112 -2.18 9.24 -0.06
C THR A 112 -2.92 8.54 1.06
N TYR A 113 -2.64 8.94 2.29
CA TYR A 113 -3.29 8.45 3.49
C TYR A 113 -3.80 9.62 4.34
N THR A 114 -5.09 9.61 4.68
CA THR A 114 -5.68 10.62 5.59
C THR A 114 -6.44 9.92 6.72
N PRO A 115 -6.03 10.06 7.99
CA PRO A 115 -4.88 10.83 8.48
C PRO A 115 -3.53 10.21 8.12
N ALA A 116 -2.50 11.07 8.04
CA ALA A 116 -1.13 10.73 7.67
C ALA A 116 -0.44 9.68 8.56
N PHE A 117 -0.98 9.44 9.75
CA PHE A 117 -0.41 8.56 10.76
C PHE A 117 -0.10 7.16 10.21
N TYR A 118 -0.87 6.70 9.21
CA TYR A 118 -0.67 5.39 8.58
C TYR A 118 0.70 5.23 7.88
N ILE A 119 1.38 6.32 7.50
CA ILE A 119 2.75 6.25 6.95
C ILE A 119 3.71 5.49 7.87
N ASN A 120 3.50 5.60 9.19
CA ASN A 120 4.34 4.92 10.18
C ASN A 120 4.16 3.40 10.18
N TYR A 121 3.06 2.88 9.62
CA TYR A 121 2.88 1.44 9.41
C TYR A 121 3.96 0.88 8.49
N PHE A 122 4.25 1.56 7.37
CA PHE A 122 5.29 1.12 6.44
C PHE A 122 6.68 1.18 7.04
N ARG A 123 6.97 2.20 7.87
CA ARG A 123 8.21 2.28 8.63
C ARG A 123 8.33 1.11 9.61
N LEU A 124 7.26 0.78 10.32
CA LEU A 124 7.22 -0.40 11.21
C LEU A 124 7.47 -1.69 10.43
N LEU A 125 6.78 -1.90 9.31
CA LEU A 125 7.00 -3.07 8.45
C LEU A 125 8.43 -3.15 7.95
N ALA A 126 9.05 -2.03 7.57
CA ALA A 126 10.45 -2.01 7.13
C ALA A 126 11.42 -2.43 8.26
N THR A 127 11.13 -2.10 9.52
CA THR A 127 11.93 -2.56 10.67
C THR A 127 11.68 -4.02 11.04
N MET A 128 10.47 -4.53 10.79
CA MET A 128 10.11 -5.93 11.03
C MET A 128 10.57 -6.86 9.89
N ASN A 129 10.79 -6.31 8.71
CA ASN A 129 11.21 -7.04 7.52
C ASN A 129 12.70 -7.39 7.60
N GLU A 130 13.02 -8.57 8.12
CA GLU A 130 14.33 -9.19 7.93
C GLU A 130 14.38 -9.87 6.56
N GLN A 131 15.28 -9.44 5.66
CA GLN A 131 15.42 -10.04 4.33
C GLN A 131 15.55 -11.57 4.43
N GLY A 132 14.61 -12.28 3.77
CA GLY A 132 14.60 -13.74 3.69
C GLY A 132 13.89 -14.47 4.83
N LYS A 133 13.29 -13.76 5.80
CA LYS A 133 12.48 -14.40 6.85
C LYS A 133 11.01 -14.00 6.73
N PRO A 134 10.08 -14.97 6.77
CA PRO A 134 8.66 -14.66 6.95
C PRO A 134 8.46 -13.85 8.23
N MET A 135 7.64 -12.80 8.17
CA MET A 135 7.22 -12.10 9.38
C MET A 135 6.45 -13.05 10.29
N ASN A 136 6.71 -12.94 11.60
CA ASN A 136 5.90 -13.64 12.59
C ASN A 136 4.42 -13.22 12.41
N PRO A 137 3.48 -14.16 12.19
CA PRO A 137 2.08 -13.84 11.93
C PRO A 137 1.40 -13.05 13.05
N GLU A 138 1.72 -13.34 14.30
CA GLU A 138 1.18 -12.62 15.46
C GLU A 138 1.71 -11.19 15.51
N ALA A 139 3.00 -11.00 15.28
CA ALA A 139 3.61 -9.68 15.21
C ALA A 139 3.01 -8.85 14.08
N ASN A 140 2.82 -9.45 12.89
CA ASN A 140 2.19 -8.78 11.75
C ASN A 140 0.75 -8.37 12.06
N ARG A 141 -0.07 -9.28 12.62
CA ARG A 141 -1.45 -8.97 13.02
C ARG A 141 -1.50 -7.85 14.06
N LYS A 142 -0.57 -7.84 15.01
CA LYS A 142 -0.47 -6.79 16.03
C LYS A 142 -0.06 -5.44 15.40
N ALA A 143 0.87 -5.46 14.46
CA ALA A 143 1.25 -4.27 13.69
C ALA A 143 0.06 -3.70 12.92
N MET A 144 -0.68 -4.54 12.17
CA MET A 144 -1.90 -4.10 11.46
C MET A 144 -2.92 -3.45 12.42
N ALA A 145 -3.17 -4.07 13.58
CA ALA A 145 -4.11 -3.55 14.57
C ALA A 145 -3.71 -2.18 15.15
N TYR A 146 -2.40 -1.92 15.36
CA TYR A 146 -1.92 -0.61 15.83
C TYR A 146 -2.23 0.54 14.86
N PHE A 147 -2.42 0.22 13.59
CA PHE A 147 -2.69 1.19 12.53
C PHE A 147 -4.12 1.09 12.00
N ALA A 148 -5.04 0.57 12.81
CA ALA A 148 -6.45 0.43 12.49
C ALA A 148 -6.70 -0.35 11.18
N THR A 149 -5.80 -1.30 10.87
CA THR A 149 -5.90 -2.20 9.72
C THR A 149 -6.35 -3.58 10.16
N ILE A 150 -7.38 -4.09 9.48
CA ILE A 150 -7.98 -5.39 9.77
C ILE A 150 -7.85 -6.26 8.53
N GLY A 151 -7.28 -7.45 8.68
CA GLY A 151 -7.19 -8.42 7.59
C GLY A 151 -8.56 -8.99 7.23
N VAL A 152 -8.73 -9.35 5.96
CA VAL A 152 -9.90 -10.04 5.42
C VAL A 152 -9.43 -11.36 4.83
N ALA A 153 -10.15 -12.43 5.09
CA ALA A 153 -9.81 -13.72 4.51
C ALA A 153 -10.09 -13.73 2.99
N ASP A 154 -9.30 -14.48 2.22
CA ASP A 154 -9.41 -14.52 0.76
C ASP A 154 -10.82 -14.97 0.28
N ASP A 155 -11.45 -15.87 1.03
CA ASP A 155 -12.79 -16.39 0.77
C ASP A 155 -13.87 -15.33 1.06
N GLU A 156 -13.71 -14.53 2.11
CA GLU A 156 -14.57 -13.36 2.37
C GLU A 156 -14.46 -12.31 1.26
N MET A 157 -13.26 -12.14 0.68
CA MET A 157 -13.07 -11.30 -0.52
C MET A 157 -13.65 -11.93 -1.79
N GLN A 158 -13.96 -13.22 -1.78
CA GLN A 158 -14.24 -14.05 -2.97
C GLN A 158 -13.12 -13.93 -4.02
N MET A 159 -11.88 -13.88 -3.54
CA MET A 159 -10.71 -13.62 -4.37
C MET A 159 -10.38 -14.81 -5.27
N ASP A 160 -10.05 -14.54 -6.54
CA ASP A 160 -9.37 -15.51 -7.39
C ASP A 160 -7.91 -15.66 -6.92
N LYS A 161 -7.66 -16.67 -6.08
CA LYS A 161 -6.34 -16.95 -5.51
C LYS A 161 -5.28 -17.19 -6.57
N LYS A 162 -5.63 -17.85 -7.67
CA LYS A 162 -4.68 -18.10 -8.77
C LYS A 162 -4.30 -16.78 -9.46
N GLN A 163 -5.26 -15.88 -9.64
CA GLN A 163 -5.02 -14.56 -10.22
C GLN A 163 -4.14 -13.69 -9.31
N PHE A 164 -4.27 -13.79 -7.99
CA PHE A 164 -3.53 -12.98 -7.02
C PHE A 164 -2.15 -13.53 -6.66
N TYR A 165 -2.08 -14.82 -6.32
CA TYR A 165 -0.86 -15.49 -5.87
C TYR A 165 -0.06 -16.12 -7.02
N GLY A 166 -0.65 -16.24 -8.22
CA GLY A 166 -0.01 -16.92 -9.35
C GLY A 166 0.28 -18.39 -9.04
N ASP A 167 1.49 -18.83 -9.35
CA ASP A 167 1.95 -20.19 -9.05
C ASP A 167 2.34 -20.38 -7.57
N ALA A 168 2.51 -19.29 -6.81
CA ALA A 168 2.88 -19.29 -5.39
C ALA A 168 1.64 -19.32 -4.45
N ASP A 169 0.51 -19.87 -4.92
CA ASP A 169 -0.70 -19.99 -4.10
C ASP A 169 -0.43 -20.78 -2.80
N PRO A 170 -0.54 -20.14 -1.62
CA PRO A 170 -0.23 -20.78 -0.34
C PRO A 170 -1.17 -21.94 0.00
N SER A 171 -2.30 -22.10 -0.71
CA SER A 171 -3.18 -23.27 -0.54
C SER A 171 -2.67 -24.54 -1.23
N LYS A 172 -1.54 -24.48 -1.95
CA LYS A 172 -0.88 -25.64 -2.59
C LYS A 172 0.26 -26.25 -1.76
N GLU A 173 0.67 -25.63 -0.64
CA GLU A 173 1.61 -26.19 0.33
C GLU A 173 0.87 -26.89 1.49
#